data_AF-A0A832LQL2-F1
#
_entry.id   AF-A0A832LQL2-F1
#
_cell.length_a   1.000
_cell.length_b   1.000
_cell.length_c   1.000
_cell.angle_alpha   90.00
_cell.angle_beta   90.00
_cell.angle_gamma   90.00
#
_symmetry.space_group_name_H-M   'P 1'
#
loop_
_entity.id
_entity.type
_entity.pdbx_description
1 polymer ?
#
loop_
_entity_poly.entity_id
_entity_poly.type
_entity_poly.pdbx_seq_one_letter_code
_entity_poly.pdbx_strand_id
1 'polypeptide(L)'
;MAIDIERYKRKIKGTNPRFNLVPFIDILFTLLIFLVITSTFHGTNEGGSPSGKPEPSESLGPSEYYLIPVAGLKKVTVNGMDKSEYIKNSAIAVHTRVLDEGEIIIKPREGLIIIQTPPGFPADKAVKSPT
;
A
#
# COMPACT_ATOMS: atom_id res chain seq x y z
N MET A 1 -35.95 -53.97 6.28
CA MET A 1 -34.59 -54.12 6.83
C MET A 1 -34.32 -52.90 7.71
N ALA A 2 -34.37 -53.04 9.04
CA ALA A 2 -34.16 -51.93 9.96
C ALA A 2 -32.67 -51.83 10.29
N ILE A 3 -32.07 -50.64 10.15
CA ILE A 3 -30.68 -50.40 10.51
C ILE A 3 -30.54 -50.42 12.03
N ASP A 4 -29.67 -51.29 12.53
CA ASP A 4 -29.35 -51.43 13.95
C ASP A 4 -28.37 -50.32 14.38
N ILE A 5 -28.96 -49.25 14.89
CA ILE A 5 -28.31 -47.99 15.29
C ILE A 5 -27.37 -48.19 16.49
N GLU A 6 -27.61 -49.20 17.32
CA GLU A 6 -26.83 -49.43 18.54
C GLU A 6 -25.44 -49.99 18.25
N ARG A 7 -25.34 -50.91 17.27
CA ARG A 7 -24.03 -51.43 16.80
C ARG A 7 -23.18 -50.32 16.19
N TYR A 8 -23.79 -49.41 15.44
CA TYR A 8 -23.08 -48.30 14.80
C TYR A 8 -22.50 -47.32 15.85
N LYS A 9 -23.31 -46.96 16.86
CA LYS A 9 -22.88 -46.07 17.95
C LYS A 9 -21.74 -46.68 18.79
N ARG A 10 -21.75 -48.00 19.00
CA ARG A 10 -20.69 -48.71 19.74
C ARG A 10 -19.37 -48.75 18.99
N LYS A 11 -19.40 -48.82 17.65
CA LYS A 11 -18.21 -48.79 16.78
C LYS A 11 -17.48 -47.43 16.83
N ILE A 12 -18.24 -46.33 16.92
CA ILE A 12 -17.67 -44.97 16.95
C ILE A 12 -17.06 -44.62 18.31
N LYS A 13 -17.70 -45.02 19.41
CA LYS A 13 -17.21 -44.73 20.79
C LYS A 13 -15.85 -45.34 21.14
N GLY A 14 -15.42 -46.41 20.45
CA GLY A 14 -14.11 -47.03 20.65
C GLY A 14 -12.98 -46.41 19.82
N THR A 15 -13.32 -45.51 18.90
CA THR A 15 -12.34 -44.92 17.98
C THR A 15 -11.97 -43.55 18.54
N ASN A 16 -11.02 -43.49 19.47
CA ASN A 16 -10.37 -42.23 19.83
C ASN A 16 -9.31 -41.95 18.75
N PRO A 17 -9.56 -41.05 17.78
CA PRO A 17 -8.58 -40.74 16.76
C PRO A 17 -7.36 -40.11 17.43
N ARG A 18 -6.23 -40.81 17.39
CA ARG A 18 -4.94 -40.26 17.83
C ARG A 18 -4.39 -39.44 16.67
N PHE A 19 -4.52 -38.12 16.76
CA PHE A 19 -3.92 -37.21 15.78
C PHE A 19 -2.41 -37.16 15.97
N ASN A 20 -1.66 -37.35 14.90
CA ASN A 20 -0.21 -37.18 14.93
C ASN A 20 0.12 -35.69 14.77
N LEU A 21 0.54 -35.05 15.87
CA LEU A 21 0.82 -33.60 15.89
C LEU A 21 2.12 -33.25 15.17
N VAL A 22 3.07 -34.18 15.05
CA VAL A 22 4.38 -33.92 14.43
C VAL A 22 4.24 -33.45 12.97
N PRO A 23 3.57 -34.18 12.05
CA PRO A 23 3.36 -33.70 10.69
C PRO A 23 2.42 -32.49 10.61
N PHE A 24 1.47 -32.34 11.54
CA PHE A 24 0.55 -31.21 11.55
C PHE A 24 1.26 -29.89 11.87
N ILE A 25 2.17 -29.91 12.85
CA ILE A 25 2.97 -28.74 13.21
C ILE A 25 3.90 -28.36 12.05
N ASP A 26 4.47 -29.32 11.34
CA ASP A 26 5.34 -29.07 10.17
C ASP A 26 4.57 -28.37 9.03
N ILE A 27 3.35 -28.82 8.73
CA ILE A 27 2.47 -28.15 7.74
C ILE A 27 2.08 -26.75 8.19
N LEU A 28 1.79 -26.56 9.48
CA LEU A 28 1.44 -25.23 10.00
C LEU A 28 2.63 -24.28 9.92
N PHE A 29 3.83 -24.74 10.27
CA PHE A 29 5.05 -23.93 10.26
C PHE A 29 5.48 -23.56 8.85
N THR A 30 5.40 -24.49 7.89
CA THR A 30 5.66 -24.22 6.47
C THR A 30 4.69 -23.19 5.90
N LEU A 31 3.40 -23.24 6.26
CA LEU A 31 2.41 -22.24 5.86
C LEU A 31 2.70 -20.87 6.49
N LEU A 32 3.08 -20.82 7.77
CA LEU A 32 3.40 -19.58 8.47
C LEU A 32 4.63 -18.89 7.86
N ILE A 33 5.70 -19.64 7.59
CA ILE A 33 6.88 -19.13 6.89
C ILE A 33 6.49 -18.63 5.50
N PHE A 34 5.71 -19.41 4.75
CA PHE A 34 5.25 -19.01 3.43
C PHE A 34 4.44 -17.71 3.49
N LEU A 35 3.56 -17.55 4.48
CA LEU A 35 2.76 -16.35 4.68
C LEU A 35 3.63 -15.15 5.06
N VAL A 36 4.61 -15.31 5.94
CA VAL A 36 5.55 -14.25 6.31
C VAL A 36 6.38 -13.82 5.09
N ILE A 37 6.97 -14.77 4.37
CA ILE A 37 7.77 -14.50 3.16
C ILE A 37 6.90 -13.84 2.08
N THR A 38 5.71 -14.35 1.82
CA THR A 38 4.83 -13.75 0.81
C THR A 38 4.25 -12.41 1.26
N SER A 39 4.05 -12.19 2.57
CA SER A 39 3.59 -10.89 3.09
C SER A 39 4.64 -9.79 2.93
N THR A 40 5.93 -10.12 3.00
CA THR A 40 7.00 -9.14 2.69
C THR A 40 7.05 -8.82 1.19
N PHE A 41 6.61 -9.73 0.31
CA PHE A 41 6.45 -9.46 -1.13
C PHE A 41 5.12 -8.77 -1.49
N HIS A 42 4.06 -8.90 -0.69
CA HIS A 42 2.80 -8.16 -0.91
C HIS A 42 2.91 -6.66 -0.55
N GLY A 43 4.05 -6.20 -0.04
CA GLY A 43 4.36 -4.77 0.07
C GLY A 43 4.66 -4.07 -1.26
N THR A 44 4.62 -4.78 -2.40
CA THR A 44 4.97 -4.20 -3.72
C THR A 44 4.04 -4.56 -4.88
N ASN A 45 2.84 -5.11 -4.63
CA ASN A 45 1.92 -5.46 -5.72
C ASN A 45 0.54 -4.79 -5.55
N GLU A 46 0.51 -3.47 -5.72
CA GLU A 46 -0.54 -2.87 -6.55
C GLU A 46 0.02 -2.80 -7.97
N GLY A 47 -0.65 -3.49 -8.90
CA GLY A 47 -0.18 -3.60 -10.27
C GLY A 47 -0.40 -2.31 -11.04
N GLY A 48 0.68 -1.65 -11.46
CA GLY A 48 0.56 -0.47 -12.32
C GLY A 48 1.86 0.26 -12.67
N SER A 49 2.75 -0.37 -13.45
CA SER A 49 3.96 0.24 -14.05
C SER A 49 5.07 0.72 -13.10
N PRO A 50 6.36 0.48 -13.41
CA PRO A 50 7.48 1.13 -12.72
C PRO A 50 7.64 2.57 -13.22
N SER A 51 6.63 3.41 -12.99
CA SER A 51 6.79 4.86 -13.05
C SER A 51 7.10 5.32 -11.63
N GLY A 52 8.14 6.14 -11.43
CA GLY A 52 8.54 6.66 -10.12
C GLY A 52 7.53 7.63 -9.49
N LYS A 53 6.24 7.43 -9.74
CA LYS A 53 5.13 8.16 -9.16
C LYS A 53 4.62 7.36 -7.94
N PRO A 54 4.47 7.98 -6.77
CA PRO A 54 3.93 7.32 -5.59
C PRO A 54 2.48 6.87 -5.84
N GLU A 55 2.15 5.63 -5.46
CA GLU A 55 0.81 5.05 -5.57
C GLU A 55 -0.21 5.80 -4.69
N PRO A 56 -1.45 6.01 -5.18
CA PRO A 56 -2.48 6.77 -4.49
C PRO A 56 -3.11 5.95 -3.35
N SER A 57 -3.01 6.43 -2.11
CA SER A 57 -3.84 5.90 -1.02
C SER A 57 -5.29 6.34 -1.23
N GLU A 58 -6.17 5.39 -1.57
CA GLU A 58 -7.62 5.58 -1.71
C GLU A 58 -8.27 5.94 -0.36
N SER A 59 -8.22 7.22 0.01
CA SER A 59 -9.18 7.81 0.93
C SER A 59 -10.28 8.47 0.11
N LEU A 60 -11.41 7.78 -0.02
CA LEU A 60 -12.60 8.28 -0.72
C LEU A 60 -13.15 9.54 -0.04
N GLY A 61 -12.82 10.68 -0.62
CA GLY A 61 -13.51 11.97 -0.52
C GLY A 61 -13.13 12.80 -1.74
N PRO A 62 -13.91 13.82 -2.16
CA PRO A 62 -13.56 14.70 -3.26
C PRO A 62 -12.45 15.67 -2.82
N SER A 63 -11.33 15.13 -2.34
CA SER A 63 -10.15 15.92 -2.03
C SER A 63 -9.46 16.20 -3.34
N GLU A 64 -9.56 17.44 -3.81
CA GLU A 64 -8.82 17.93 -4.99
C GLU A 64 -7.29 17.84 -4.79
N TYR A 65 -6.83 17.51 -3.58
CA TYR A 65 -5.43 17.43 -3.19
C TYR A 65 -5.12 16.10 -2.48
N TYR A 66 -4.05 15.44 -2.92
CA TYR A 66 -3.49 14.21 -2.32
C TYR A 66 -2.19 14.51 -1.58
N LEU A 67 -1.97 13.81 -0.46
CA LEU A 67 -0.76 13.95 0.33
C LEU A 67 0.37 13.09 -0.25
N ILE A 68 1.47 13.75 -0.62
CA ILE A 68 2.72 13.09 -1.02
C ILE A 68 3.71 13.20 0.15
N PRO A 69 4.20 12.07 0.69
CA PRO A 69 5.25 12.10 1.70
C PRO A 69 6.56 12.58 1.08
N VAL A 70 7.19 13.55 1.71
CA VAL A 70 8.47 14.13 1.28
C VAL A 70 9.61 13.69 2.19
N ALA A 71 9.57 12.44 2.68
CA ALA A 71 10.53 11.91 3.66
C ALA A 71 11.99 12.08 3.17
N GLY A 72 12.70 13.06 3.77
CA GLY A 72 14.07 13.42 3.39
C GLY A 72 14.21 14.41 2.23
N LEU A 73 13.13 14.72 1.52
CA LEU A 73 13.06 15.72 0.46
C LEU A 73 12.73 17.08 1.09
N LYS A 74 13.66 18.03 1.00
CA LYS A 74 13.60 19.35 1.66
C LYS A 74 13.10 20.44 0.74
N LYS A 75 13.21 20.23 -0.57
CA LYS A 75 12.91 21.25 -1.57
C LYS A 75 11.82 20.77 -2.52
N VAL A 76 10.80 21.59 -2.75
CA VAL A 76 9.77 21.35 -3.76
C VAL A 76 9.78 22.51 -4.74
N THR A 77 9.81 22.19 -6.02
CA THR A 77 9.72 23.17 -7.11
C THR A 77 8.52 22.85 -7.98
N VAL A 78 7.74 23.87 -8.35
CA VAL A 78 6.61 23.76 -9.28
C VAL A 78 6.89 24.65 -10.47
N ASN A 79 7.03 24.08 -11.67
CA ASN A 79 7.41 24.80 -12.90
C ASN A 79 8.65 25.70 -12.71
N GLY A 80 9.62 25.25 -11.90
CA GLY A 80 10.85 26.00 -11.59
C GLY A 80 10.72 27.03 -10.45
N MET A 81 9.52 27.27 -9.91
CA MET A 81 9.32 28.13 -8.74
C MET A 81 9.44 27.32 -7.44
N ASP A 82 10.16 27.86 -6.45
CA ASP A 82 10.28 27.22 -5.15
C ASP A 82 8.94 27.29 -4.38
N LYS A 83 8.46 26.14 -3.93
CA LYS A 83 7.22 25.95 -3.18
C LYS A 83 7.45 25.14 -1.91
N SER A 84 8.68 25.13 -1.41
CA SER A 84 9.07 24.41 -0.19
C SER A 84 8.34 24.93 1.07
N GLU A 85 7.81 26.15 1.03
CA GLU A 85 6.98 26.72 2.10
C GLU A 85 5.70 25.91 2.41
N TYR A 86 5.21 25.15 1.43
CA TYR A 86 4.01 24.33 1.58
C TYR A 86 4.28 22.98 2.26
N ILE A 87 5.54 22.63 2.53
CA ILE A 87 5.88 21.39 3.22
C ILE A 87 5.49 21.52 4.70
N LYS A 88 4.62 20.63 5.18
CA LYS A 88 4.31 20.49 6.63
C LYS A 88 4.31 19.02 7.01
N ASN A 89 4.76 18.71 8.24
CA ASN A 89 4.77 17.36 8.78
C ASN A 89 5.42 16.31 7.85
N SER A 90 6.47 16.70 7.11
CA SER A 90 7.15 15.84 6.13
C SER A 90 6.25 15.36 4.98
N ALA A 91 5.20 16.10 4.66
CA ALA A 91 4.32 15.87 3.52
C ALA A 91 4.01 17.16 2.76
N ILE A 92 3.52 17.02 1.54
CA ILE A 92 2.96 18.11 0.75
C ILE A 92 1.68 17.65 0.06
N ALA A 93 0.67 18.52 -0.01
CA ALA A 93 -0.56 18.19 -0.70
C ALA A 93 -0.44 18.63 -2.18
N VAL A 94 -0.64 17.71 -3.13
CA VAL A 94 -0.54 17.94 -4.58
C VAL A 94 -1.90 17.74 -5.23
N HIS A 95 -2.27 18.63 -6.14
CA HIS A 95 -3.56 18.59 -6.81
C HIS A 95 -3.71 17.34 -7.70
N THR A 96 -4.90 16.70 -7.72
CA THR A 96 -5.20 15.49 -8.51
C THR A 96 -4.82 15.62 -9.98
N ARG A 97 -5.28 16.70 -10.62
CA ARG A 97 -4.95 17.01 -12.02
C ARG A 97 -3.45 17.11 -12.31
N VAL A 98 -2.62 17.51 -11.33
CA VAL A 98 -1.16 17.57 -11.49
C VAL A 98 -0.53 16.18 -11.35
N LEU A 99 -1.13 15.28 -10.57
CA LEU A 99 -0.74 13.87 -10.51
C LEU A 99 -1.06 13.15 -11.84
N ASP A 100 -2.26 13.41 -12.37
CA ASP A 100 -2.80 12.73 -13.55
C ASP A 100 -2.17 13.23 -14.85
N GLU A 101 -2.23 14.54 -15.09
CA GLU A 101 -1.82 15.17 -16.36
C GLU A 101 -0.43 15.83 -16.29
N GLY A 102 0.13 15.95 -15.09
CA GLY A 102 1.44 16.57 -14.86
C GLY A 102 2.58 15.56 -14.76
N GLU A 103 3.78 16.11 -14.56
CA GLU A 103 5.00 15.35 -14.34
C GLU A 103 5.54 15.60 -12.93
N ILE A 104 5.94 14.54 -12.23
CA ILE A 104 6.54 14.63 -10.90
C ILE A 104 7.85 13.86 -10.94
N ILE A 105 8.95 14.57 -10.72
CA ILE A 105 10.30 14.02 -10.70
C ILE A 105 10.81 14.12 -9.27
N ILE A 106 11.04 12.96 -8.66
CA ILE A 106 11.61 12.87 -7.31
C ILE A 106 13.11 12.62 -7.45
N LYS A 107 13.91 13.49 -6.84
CA LYS A 107 15.37 13.35 -6.76
C LYS A 107 15.80 13.12 -5.31
N PRO A 108 15.80 11.87 -4.81
CA PRO A 108 16.13 11.58 -3.41
C PRO A 108 17.53 12.00 -3.01
N ARG A 109 18.52 11.85 -3.92
CA ARG A 109 19.93 12.21 -3.66
C ARG A 109 20.14 13.72 -3.45
N GLU A 110 19.35 14.54 -4.13
CA GLU A 110 19.41 16.00 -4.04
C GLU A 110 18.41 16.56 -3.00
N GLY A 111 17.54 15.71 -2.43
CA GLY A 111 16.49 16.16 -1.52
C GLY A 111 15.44 17.05 -2.20
N LEU A 112 15.20 16.88 -3.51
CA LEU A 112 14.40 17.78 -4.35
C LEU A 112 13.24 17.04 -5.01
N ILE A 113 12.07 17.69 -5.05
CA ILE A 113 10.93 17.30 -5.88
C ILE A 113 10.72 18.39 -6.92
N ILE A 114 10.54 17.97 -8.17
CA ILE A 114 10.22 18.85 -9.29
C ILE A 114 8.84 18.43 -9.78
N ILE A 115 7.91 19.39 -9.78
CA ILE A 115 6.53 19.20 -10.22
C ILE A 115 6.33 20.08 -11.45
N GLN A 116 5.90 19.47 -12.54
CA GLN A 116 5.51 20.14 -13.78
C GLN A 116 3.98 20.08 -13.87
N THR A 117 3.33 21.24 -13.90
CA THR A 117 1.87 21.28 -14.04
C THR A 117 1.46 21.08 -15.50
N PRO A 118 0.26 20.56 -15.76
CA PRO A 118 -0.28 20.49 -17.12
C PRO A 118 -0.50 21.89 -17.71
N PRO A 119 -0.57 22.00 -19.05
CA PRO A 119 -0.77 23.27 -19.74
C PRO A 119 -2.10 23.93 -19.31
N GLY A 120 -2.03 25.21 -18.93
CA GLY A 120 -3.19 25.98 -18.49
C GLY A 120 -3.57 25.82 -17.02
N PHE A 121 -2.82 25.03 -16.23
CA PHE A 121 -3.02 24.93 -14.78
C PHE A 121 -2.07 25.86 -14.01
N PRO A 122 -2.56 26.69 -13.07
CA PRO A 122 -1.72 27.63 -12.33
C PRO A 122 -0.84 26.91 -11.30
N ALA A 123 0.45 27.26 -11.28
CA ALA A 123 1.44 26.67 -10.37
C ALA A 123 1.11 26.87 -8.88
N ASP A 124 0.44 27.96 -8.52
CA ASP A 124 0.06 28.23 -7.13
C ASP A 124 -1.04 27.31 -6.60
N LYS A 125 -1.85 26.73 -7.48
CA LYS A 125 -2.88 25.75 -7.10
C LYS A 125 -2.37 24.31 -7.15
N ALA A 126 -1.16 24.09 -7.65
CA ALA A 126 -0.61 22.75 -7.84
C ALA A 126 -0.29 22.08 -6.52
N VAL A 127 0.11 22.88 -5.52
CA VAL A 127 0.50 22.39 -4.20
C VAL A 127 -0.16 23.20 -3.10
N LYS A 128 -0.44 22.55 -1.97
CA LYS A 128 -0.95 23.16 -0.74
C LYS A 128 -0.25 22.56 0.47
N SER A 129 -0.32 23.29 1.58
CA SER A 129 0.09 22.75 2.86
C SER A 129 -0.86 21.63 3.30
N PRO A 130 -0.33 20.49 3.79
CA PRO A 130 -1.11 19.51 4.53
C PRO A 130 -1.80 20.20 5.71
N THR A 131 -3.12 20.03 5.83
CA THR A 131 -3.93 20.41 7.00
C THR A 131 -4.22 19.18 7.85
#